data_AF-A0A3C0NS86-F1
#
_entry.id   AF-A0A3C0NS86-F1
#
_cell.length_a   1.000
_cell.length_b   1.000
_cell.length_c   1.000
_cell.angle_alpha   90.00
_cell.angle_beta   90.00
_cell.angle_gamma   90.00
#
_symmetry.space_group_name_H-M   'P 1'
#
loop_
_entity.id
_entity.type
_entity.pdbx_description
1 polymer ?
#
loop_
_entity_poly.entity_id
_entity_poly.type
_entity_poly.pdbx_seq_one_letter_code
_entity_poly.pdbx_strand_id
1 'polypeptide(L)'
;VLSANTLMANRNGSVGQFVPGLDYKLEPVPGIESGGLLYVRGENVMLGYYLFDQPAQLVAPEAGWYNTGDIVEIDHDGFIHIKGRVKRFAKVAGEMVSLELVEKIANTAAPEHQHAATTQVDVQRGENIILFTTDAALKREDLQVVAKNLGSPEIAIARKIMYVEEIPVLGTGKTDYVTLKQMVEAA
;
A
#
# COMPACT_ATOMS: atom_id res chain seq x y z
N VAL A 1 -11.75 -10.57 -13.12
CA VAL A 1 -11.10 -11.39 -12.05
C VAL A 1 -9.74 -11.82 -12.56
N LEU A 2 -8.67 -11.59 -11.80
CA LEU A 2 -7.30 -11.92 -12.22
C LEU A 2 -6.82 -13.26 -11.65
N SER A 3 -7.16 -13.55 -10.40
CA SER A 3 -6.76 -14.76 -9.70
C SER A 3 -7.87 -15.24 -8.78
N ALA A 4 -7.82 -16.51 -8.38
CA ALA A 4 -8.73 -17.06 -7.38
C ALA A 4 -8.12 -18.27 -6.67
N ASN A 5 -8.39 -18.38 -5.37
CA ASN A 5 -8.27 -19.67 -4.69
C ASN A 5 -9.42 -20.57 -5.12
N THR A 6 -9.12 -21.82 -5.42
CA THR A 6 -10.12 -22.84 -5.77
C THR A 6 -10.11 -23.95 -4.73
N LEU A 7 -11.12 -24.83 -4.74
CA LEU A 7 -11.13 -26.00 -3.85
C LEU A 7 -9.94 -26.94 -4.11
N MET A 8 -9.41 -26.97 -5.33
CA MET A 8 -8.31 -27.84 -5.73
C MET A 8 -6.93 -27.20 -5.57
N ALA A 9 -6.86 -25.86 -5.55
CA ALA A 9 -5.65 -25.08 -5.41
C ALA A 9 -5.93 -23.89 -4.49
N ASN A 10 -5.62 -24.05 -3.21
CA ASN A 10 -5.83 -23.05 -2.17
C ASN A 10 -4.56 -22.89 -1.34
N ARG A 11 -4.17 -21.64 -1.09
CA ARG A 11 -3.09 -21.31 -0.15
C ARG A 11 -3.54 -20.17 0.73
N ASN A 12 -3.52 -20.38 2.05
CA ASN A 12 -3.87 -19.36 3.03
C ASN A 12 -2.93 -18.16 2.88
N GLY A 13 -3.49 -16.94 2.94
CA GLY A 13 -2.76 -15.69 2.74
C GLY A 13 -2.40 -15.38 1.29
N SER A 14 -2.80 -16.22 0.32
CA SER A 14 -2.71 -15.91 -1.11
C SER A 14 -4.06 -15.48 -1.67
N VAL A 15 -4.05 -14.82 -2.82
CA VAL A 15 -5.24 -14.58 -3.66
C VAL A 15 -5.40 -15.66 -4.75
N GLY A 16 -4.75 -16.81 -4.57
CA GLY A 16 -4.76 -17.94 -5.49
C GLY A 16 -3.78 -17.77 -6.67
N GLN A 17 -4.00 -18.58 -7.70
CA GLN A 17 -3.24 -18.54 -8.95
C GLN A 17 -3.99 -17.70 -9.99
N PHE A 18 -3.28 -17.21 -11.01
CA PHE A 18 -3.92 -16.50 -12.13
C PHE A 18 -4.95 -17.38 -12.84
N VAL A 19 -6.03 -16.76 -13.30
CA VAL A 19 -6.98 -17.45 -14.18
C VAL A 19 -6.33 -17.72 -15.55
N PRO A 20 -6.73 -18.80 -16.26
CA PRO A 20 -6.22 -19.08 -17.59
C PRO A 20 -6.42 -17.93 -18.57
N GLY A 21 -5.51 -17.77 -19.53
CA GLY A 21 -5.60 -16.75 -20.59
C GLY A 21 -5.15 -15.35 -20.18
N LEU A 22 -4.49 -15.21 -19.03
CA LEU A 22 -3.89 -13.96 -18.57
C LEU A 22 -2.35 -14.03 -18.66
N ASP A 23 -1.76 -13.07 -19.34
CA ASP A 23 -0.33 -12.79 -19.25
C ASP A 23 -0.07 -11.86 -18.06
N TYR A 24 1.04 -12.06 -17.37
CA TYR A 24 1.49 -11.16 -16.31
C TYR A 24 2.98 -10.88 -16.41
N LYS A 25 3.41 -9.76 -15.84
CA LYS A 25 4.81 -9.44 -15.57
C LYS A 25 4.91 -8.67 -14.26
N LEU A 26 6.05 -8.82 -13.59
CA LEU A 26 6.38 -8.05 -12.39
C LEU A 26 7.47 -7.06 -12.71
N GLU A 27 7.21 -5.79 -12.47
CA GLU A 27 8.23 -4.74 -12.54
C GLU A 27 8.92 -4.63 -11.16
N PRO A 28 10.26 -4.72 -11.09
CA PRO A 28 10.98 -4.59 -9.83
C PRO A 28 10.71 -3.24 -9.16
N VAL A 29 10.43 -3.27 -7.86
CA VAL A 29 10.24 -2.06 -7.05
C VAL A 29 11.46 -1.90 -6.14
N PRO A 30 12.23 -0.80 -6.25
CA PRO A 30 13.41 -0.58 -5.40
C PRO A 30 13.09 -0.75 -3.91
N GLY A 31 13.90 -1.49 -3.16
CA GLY A 31 13.68 -1.71 -1.72
C GLY A 31 12.64 -2.79 -1.37
N ILE A 32 12.02 -3.44 -2.36
CA ILE A 32 11.20 -4.64 -2.15
C ILE A 32 11.95 -5.82 -2.77
N GLU A 33 12.51 -6.69 -1.92
CA GLU A 33 13.33 -7.81 -2.37
C GLU A 33 12.50 -8.94 -2.98
N SER A 34 11.34 -9.25 -2.40
CA SER A 34 10.44 -10.30 -2.89
C SER A 34 9.17 -9.69 -3.49
N GLY A 35 9.06 -9.75 -4.82
CA GLY A 35 7.90 -9.31 -5.57
C GLY A 35 8.14 -8.07 -6.45
N GLY A 36 7.06 -7.58 -7.04
CA GLY A 36 7.10 -6.44 -7.93
C GLY A 36 5.72 -5.89 -8.25
N LEU A 37 5.70 -4.74 -8.93
CA LEU A 37 4.46 -4.12 -9.39
C LEU A 37 3.84 -4.99 -10.48
N LEU A 38 2.61 -5.41 -10.26
CA LEU A 38 1.90 -6.32 -11.14
C LEU A 38 1.37 -5.59 -12.37
N TYR A 39 1.76 -6.08 -13.54
CA TYR A 39 1.12 -5.76 -14.81
C TYR A 39 0.44 -7.00 -15.37
N VAL A 40 -0.75 -6.82 -15.92
CA VAL A 40 -1.53 -7.91 -16.51
C VAL A 40 -2.00 -7.56 -17.91
N ARG A 41 -2.18 -8.57 -18.76
CA ARG A 41 -2.74 -8.43 -20.10
C ARG A 41 -3.60 -9.66 -20.41
N GLY A 42 -4.78 -9.45 -20.97
CA GLY A 42 -5.70 -10.52 -21.35
C GLY A 42 -7.07 -9.96 -21.71
N GLU A 43 -7.95 -10.82 -22.21
CA GLU A 43 -9.29 -10.43 -22.68
C GLU A 43 -10.20 -9.90 -21.57
N ASN A 44 -9.89 -10.25 -20.32
CA ASN A 44 -10.61 -9.80 -19.12
C ASN A 44 -10.13 -8.44 -18.58
N VAL A 45 -9.13 -7.81 -19.21
CA VAL A 45 -8.65 -6.46 -18.87
C VAL A 45 -9.56 -5.41 -19.52
N MET A 46 -9.89 -4.36 -18.78
CA MET A 46 -10.77 -3.29 -19.28
C MET A 46 -10.19 -2.57 -20.51
N LEU A 47 -11.08 -2.04 -21.36
CA LEU A 47 -10.67 -1.31 -22.57
C LEU A 47 -9.98 0.03 -22.27
N GLY A 48 -10.22 0.62 -21.10
CA GLY A 48 -9.61 1.88 -20.70
C GLY A 48 -10.50 2.71 -19.76
N TYR A 49 -9.98 3.85 -19.35
CA TYR A 49 -10.71 4.81 -18.53
C TYR A 49 -11.42 5.86 -19.38
N TYR A 50 -12.65 6.21 -19.00
CA TYR A 50 -13.36 7.38 -19.51
C TYR A 50 -13.10 8.56 -18.57
N LEU A 51 -12.36 9.56 -19.02
CA LEU A 51 -11.93 10.69 -18.18
C LEU A 51 -12.71 11.96 -18.50
N PHE A 52 -12.95 12.79 -17.48
CA PHE A 52 -13.73 14.03 -17.62
C PHE A 52 -13.06 15.05 -18.55
N ASP A 53 -11.73 15.11 -18.52
CA ASP A 53 -10.91 15.99 -19.34
C ASP A 53 -10.68 15.46 -20.77
N GLN A 54 -11.10 14.22 -21.05
CA GLN A 54 -11.00 13.57 -22.37
C GLN A 54 -12.33 12.90 -22.75
N PRO A 55 -13.41 13.68 -22.91
CA PRO A 55 -14.72 13.12 -23.25
C PRO A 55 -14.68 12.39 -24.60
N ALA A 56 -15.48 11.33 -24.71
CA ALA A 56 -15.59 10.45 -25.89
C ALA A 56 -14.31 9.68 -26.29
N GLN A 57 -13.26 9.68 -25.46
CA GLN A 57 -12.05 8.88 -25.68
C GLN A 57 -11.79 7.95 -24.50
N LEU A 58 -11.40 6.71 -24.79
CA LEU A 58 -10.94 5.76 -23.78
C LEU A 58 -9.42 5.84 -23.68
N VAL A 59 -8.92 6.07 -22.46
CA VAL A 59 -7.50 5.96 -22.16
C VAL A 59 -7.18 4.49 -21.91
N ALA A 60 -6.75 3.81 -22.97
CA ALA A 60 -6.44 2.38 -22.95
C ALA A 60 -5.12 2.07 -22.24
N PRO A 61 -4.94 0.85 -21.69
CA PRO A 61 -3.65 0.40 -21.17
C PRO A 61 -2.56 0.41 -22.24
N GLU A 62 -1.37 0.89 -21.88
CA GLU A 62 -0.24 0.99 -22.81
C GLU A 62 0.19 -0.40 -23.31
N ALA A 63 0.22 -0.58 -24.63
CA ALA A 63 0.51 -1.87 -25.27
C ALA A 63 -0.31 -3.06 -24.72
N GLY A 64 -1.53 -2.79 -24.23
CA GLY A 64 -2.41 -3.79 -23.61
C GLY A 64 -2.02 -4.23 -22.20
N TRP A 65 -0.94 -3.68 -21.64
CA TRP A 65 -0.52 -3.98 -20.26
C TRP A 65 -1.18 -3.03 -19.28
N TYR A 66 -2.00 -3.59 -18.40
CA TYR A 66 -2.65 -2.85 -17.33
C TYR A 66 -1.82 -2.90 -16.05
N ASN A 67 -1.40 -1.73 -15.58
CA ASN A 67 -0.76 -1.54 -14.28
C ASN A 67 -1.84 -1.62 -13.19
N THR A 68 -1.79 -2.65 -12.33
CA THR A 68 -2.81 -2.84 -11.29
C THR A 68 -2.63 -1.87 -10.12
N GLY A 69 -1.44 -1.29 -9.97
CA GLY A 69 -1.03 -0.52 -8.79
C GLY A 69 -0.75 -1.39 -7.57
N ASP A 70 -0.83 -2.72 -7.69
CA ASP A 70 -0.63 -3.66 -6.59
C ASP A 70 0.76 -4.30 -6.70
N ILE A 71 1.46 -4.37 -5.57
CA ILE A 71 2.74 -5.06 -5.44
C ILE A 71 2.44 -6.48 -4.99
N VAL A 72 2.94 -7.45 -5.74
CA VAL A 72 2.69 -8.86 -5.45
C VAL A 72 3.98 -9.67 -5.47
N GLU A 73 4.01 -10.71 -4.65
CA GLU A 73 4.97 -11.79 -4.73
C GLU A 73 4.27 -13.01 -5.30
N ILE A 74 4.94 -13.74 -6.21
CA ILE A 74 4.44 -15.00 -6.75
C ILE A 74 5.39 -16.08 -6.27
N ASP A 75 4.86 -17.04 -5.53
CA ASP A 75 5.68 -18.12 -4.99
C ASP A 75 6.02 -19.18 -6.05
N HIS A 76 6.83 -20.17 -5.67
CA HIS A 76 7.30 -21.24 -6.55
C HIS A 76 6.16 -22.12 -7.10
N ASP A 77 5.00 -22.16 -6.44
CA ASP A 77 3.83 -22.90 -6.88
C ASP A 77 2.85 -22.00 -7.68
N GLY A 78 3.21 -20.75 -7.94
CA GLY A 78 2.41 -19.80 -8.72
C GLY A 78 1.29 -19.11 -7.93
N PHE A 79 1.26 -19.22 -6.60
CA PHE A 79 0.29 -18.51 -5.78
C PHE A 79 0.73 -17.05 -5.57
N ILE A 80 -0.24 -16.15 -5.69
CA ILE A 80 -0.02 -14.71 -5.65
C ILE A 80 -0.30 -14.20 -4.24
N HIS A 81 0.65 -13.48 -3.67
CA HIS A 81 0.56 -12.83 -2.37
C HIS A 81 0.62 -11.31 -2.54
N ILE A 82 -0.46 -10.62 -2.17
CA ILE A 82 -0.50 -9.15 -2.21
C ILE A 82 0.34 -8.60 -1.07
N LYS A 83 1.33 -7.77 -1.41
CA LYS A 83 2.19 -7.06 -0.45
C LYS A 83 1.68 -5.67 -0.09
N GLY A 84 0.82 -5.10 -0.92
CA GLY A 84 0.20 -3.79 -0.73
C GLY A 84 0.03 -3.06 -2.05
N ARG A 85 -0.33 -1.78 -1.99
CA ARG A 85 -0.44 -0.92 -3.17
C ARG A 85 0.76 -0.03 -3.31
N VAL A 86 1.29 0.18 -4.53
CA VAL A 86 2.48 1.01 -4.77
C VAL A 86 2.32 2.44 -4.24
N LYS A 87 1.12 3.00 -4.31
CA LYS A 87 0.79 4.34 -3.74
C LYS A 87 0.77 4.38 -2.21
N ARG A 88 0.81 3.23 -1.55
CA ARG A 88 0.86 3.05 -0.09
C ARG A 88 2.26 2.66 0.39
N PHE A 89 3.28 2.95 -0.41
CA PHE A 89 4.69 2.90 0.01
C PHE A 89 5.26 4.31 0.04
N ALA A 90 6.09 4.57 1.05
CA ALA A 90 6.88 5.77 1.17
C ALA A 90 8.31 5.50 0.70
N LYS A 91 8.89 6.38 -0.11
CA LYS A 91 10.29 6.33 -0.52
C LYS A 91 11.16 7.10 0.48
N VAL A 92 11.57 6.42 1.54
CA VAL A 92 12.36 7.01 2.62
C VAL A 92 13.82 6.63 2.44
N ALA A 93 14.69 7.63 2.28
CA ALA A 93 16.14 7.45 2.10
C ALA A 93 16.53 6.46 0.99
N GLY A 94 15.72 6.38 -0.07
CA GLY A 94 15.95 5.47 -1.20
C GLY A 94 15.33 4.07 -1.06
N GLU A 95 14.77 3.74 0.10
CA GLU A 95 14.08 2.48 0.37
C GLU A 95 12.55 2.67 0.32
N MET A 96 11.82 1.64 -0.13
CA MET A 96 10.37 1.64 -0.18
C MET A 96 9.80 1.03 1.10
N VAL A 97 9.07 1.82 1.86
CA VAL A 97 8.53 1.46 3.18
C VAL A 97 7.01 1.39 3.10
N SER A 98 6.42 0.24 3.45
CA SER A 98 4.96 0.07 3.46
C SER A 98 4.32 0.92 4.56
N LEU A 99 3.37 1.79 4.18
CA LEU A 99 2.55 2.55 5.12
C LEU A 99 1.60 1.64 5.91
N GLU A 100 1.17 0.52 5.31
CA GLU A 100 0.36 -0.49 6.01
C GLU A 100 1.16 -1.17 7.13
N LEU A 101 2.48 -1.35 6.96
CA LEU A 101 3.35 -1.85 8.03
C LEU A 101 3.45 -0.84 9.19
N VAL A 102 3.56 0.45 8.88
CA VAL A 102 3.57 1.54 9.88
C VAL A 102 2.26 1.52 10.67
N GLU A 103 1.13 1.42 9.98
CA GLU A 103 -0.20 1.32 10.59
C GLU A 103 -0.34 0.06 11.43
N LYS A 104 0.19 -1.09 10.97
CA LYS A 104 0.20 -2.34 11.74
C LYS A 104 0.99 -2.21 13.04
N ILE A 105 2.15 -1.55 13.01
CA ILE A 105 2.95 -1.29 14.22
C ILE A 105 2.13 -0.43 15.19
N ALA A 106 1.52 0.65 14.71
CA ALA A 106 0.69 1.54 15.54
C ALA A 106 -0.55 0.82 16.13
N ASN A 107 -1.28 0.07 15.31
CA ASN A 107 -2.43 -0.74 15.74
C ASN A 107 -2.06 -1.78 16.80
N THR A 108 -0.82 -2.31 16.76
CA THR A 108 -0.34 -3.25 17.78
C THR A 108 0.06 -2.52 19.07
N ALA A 109 0.60 -1.30 18.97
CA ALA A 109 0.98 -0.49 20.12
C ALA A 109 -0.24 0.06 20.88
N ALA A 110 -1.27 0.50 20.15
CA ALA A 110 -2.48 1.11 20.72
C ALA A 110 -3.75 0.57 20.01
N PRO A 111 -4.18 -0.67 20.31
CA PRO A 111 -5.24 -1.36 19.57
C PRO A 111 -6.64 -0.74 19.72
N GLU A 112 -6.89 -0.01 20.80
CA GLU A 112 -8.17 0.66 21.07
C GLU A 112 -8.31 2.01 20.34
N HIS A 113 -7.31 2.40 19.54
CA HIS A 113 -7.24 3.70 18.87
C HIS A 113 -7.11 3.52 17.36
N GLN A 114 -7.45 4.58 16.63
CA GLN A 114 -7.34 4.61 15.18
C GLN A 114 -5.99 5.19 14.77
N HIS A 115 -5.40 4.61 13.73
CA HIS A 115 -4.10 5.02 13.21
C HIS A 115 -4.11 5.05 11.68
N ALA A 116 -3.45 6.05 11.10
CA ALA A 116 -3.30 6.16 9.65
C ALA A 116 -1.96 6.78 9.29
N ALA A 117 -1.25 6.19 8.32
CA ALA A 117 0.05 6.67 7.87
C ALA A 117 -0.04 7.35 6.51
N THR A 118 0.69 8.46 6.37
CA THR A 118 0.88 9.21 5.12
C THR A 118 2.32 9.70 5.00
N THR A 119 2.66 10.34 3.88
CA THR A 119 3.99 10.89 3.62
C THR A 119 4.00 12.40 3.56
N GLN A 120 5.14 12.98 3.98
CA GLN A 120 5.52 14.37 3.75
C GLN A 120 6.79 14.38 2.90
N VAL A 121 6.92 15.33 1.97
CA VAL A 121 8.17 15.54 1.24
C VAL A 121 9.27 15.98 2.22
N ASP A 122 10.43 15.34 2.13
CA ASP A 122 11.59 15.62 2.97
C ASP A 122 12.83 15.85 2.08
N VAL A 123 13.46 17.02 2.22
CA VAL A 123 14.58 17.44 1.35
C VAL A 123 15.80 16.51 1.50
N GLN A 124 16.01 15.91 2.66
CA GLN A 124 17.19 15.08 2.93
C GLN A 124 16.93 13.61 2.60
N ARG A 125 15.71 13.12 2.81
CA ARG A 125 15.37 11.69 2.74
C ARG A 125 14.41 11.35 1.59
N GLY A 126 13.97 12.32 0.80
CA GLY A 126 12.93 12.16 -0.21
C GLY A 126 11.53 12.26 0.42
N GLU A 127 11.17 11.30 1.28
CA GLU A 127 9.93 11.34 2.04
C GLU A 127 10.15 11.05 3.53
N ASN A 128 9.26 11.59 4.35
CA ASN A 128 9.13 11.30 5.77
C ASN A 128 7.73 10.71 6.04
N ILE A 129 7.67 9.71 6.92
CA ILE A 129 6.41 9.05 7.28
C ILE A 129 5.80 9.78 8.48
N ILE A 130 4.54 10.17 8.31
CA ILE A 130 3.72 10.79 9.35
C ILE A 130 2.66 9.78 9.77
N LEU A 131 2.55 9.54 11.08
CA LEU A 131 1.49 8.73 11.66
C LEU A 131 0.46 9.65 12.31
N PHE A 132 -0.78 9.60 11.84
CA PHE A 132 -1.92 10.14 12.55
C PHE A 132 -2.46 9.10 13.53
N THR A 133 -2.83 9.55 14.73
CA THR A 133 -3.37 8.69 15.78
C THR A 133 -4.44 9.40 16.59
N THR A 134 -5.43 8.65 17.06
CA THR A 134 -6.39 9.12 18.08
C THR A 134 -5.91 8.89 19.51
N ASP A 135 -4.71 8.32 19.69
CA ASP A 135 -4.07 8.15 21.00
C ASP A 135 -3.12 9.32 21.30
N ALA A 136 -3.54 10.23 22.17
CA ALA A 136 -2.72 11.38 22.56
C ALA A 136 -1.48 10.98 23.39
N ALA A 137 -1.45 9.77 23.95
CA ALA A 137 -0.36 9.26 24.77
C ALA A 137 0.64 8.41 23.98
N LEU A 138 0.32 8.01 22.75
CA LEU A 138 1.19 7.17 21.92
C LEU A 138 2.48 7.90 21.57
N LYS A 139 3.61 7.28 21.91
CA LYS A 139 4.95 7.82 21.63
C LYS A 139 5.71 6.93 20.66
N ARG A 140 6.79 7.49 20.14
CA ARG A 140 7.66 6.78 19.20
C ARG A 140 8.34 5.58 19.86
N GLU A 141 8.64 5.66 21.15
CA GLU A 141 9.24 4.56 21.92
C GLU A 141 8.32 3.33 21.95
N ASP A 142 7.00 3.53 22.02
CA ASP A 142 6.01 2.44 21.99
C ASP A 142 6.05 1.72 20.63
N LEU A 143 6.11 2.51 19.55
CA LEU A 143 6.27 1.97 18.19
C LEU A 143 7.59 1.21 18.01
N GLN A 144 8.68 1.68 18.63
CA GLN A 144 9.98 1.01 18.59
C GLN A 144 9.97 -0.35 19.28
N VAL A 145 9.34 -0.44 20.45
CA VAL A 145 9.18 -1.71 21.16
C VAL A 145 8.42 -2.71 20.29
N VAL A 146 7.30 -2.28 19.70
CA VAL A 146 6.48 -3.14 18.83
C VAL A 146 7.21 -3.52 17.54
N ALA A 147 7.84 -2.56 16.86
CA ALA A 147 8.57 -2.81 15.61
C ALA A 147 9.67 -3.85 15.83
N LYS A 148 10.42 -3.75 16.94
CA LYS A 148 11.43 -4.74 17.31
C LYS A 148 10.83 -6.12 17.53
N ASN A 149 9.69 -6.22 18.22
CA ASN A 149 9.00 -7.49 18.47
C ASN A 149 8.45 -8.13 17.18
N LEU A 150 8.06 -7.30 16.20
CA LEU A 150 7.59 -7.76 14.89
C LEU A 150 8.72 -8.06 13.89
N GLY A 151 9.98 -7.77 14.24
CA GLY A 151 11.11 -7.85 13.30
C GLY A 151 11.04 -6.81 12.18
N SER A 152 10.29 -5.72 12.38
CA SER A 152 10.15 -4.64 11.41
C SER A 152 11.40 -3.76 11.40
N PRO A 153 11.80 -3.21 10.24
CA PRO A 153 12.97 -2.34 10.15
C PRO A 153 12.70 -0.98 10.81
N GLU A 154 13.73 -0.36 11.40
CA GLU A 154 13.65 0.96 12.05
C GLU A 154 13.11 2.05 11.11
N ILE A 155 13.34 1.91 9.80
CA ILE A 155 12.85 2.84 8.78
C ILE A 155 11.31 2.86 8.65
N ALA A 156 10.64 1.79 9.09
CA ALA A 156 9.18 1.69 9.14
C ALA A 156 8.56 2.38 10.37
N ILE A 157 9.37 2.95 11.26
CA ILE A 157 8.88 3.65 12.45
C ILE A 157 8.68 5.12 12.10
N ALA A 158 7.42 5.56 12.19
CA ALA A 158 7.07 6.96 11.94
C ALA A 158 7.86 7.88 12.88
N ARG A 159 8.49 8.91 12.30
CA ARG A 159 9.29 9.88 13.07
C ARG A 159 8.45 11.00 13.66
N LYS A 160 7.33 11.31 13.00
CA LYS A 160 6.38 12.34 13.41
C LYS A 160 5.03 11.68 13.63
N ILE A 161 4.54 11.80 14.85
CA ILE A 161 3.22 11.33 15.27
C ILE A 161 2.35 12.57 15.48
N MET A 162 1.17 12.59 14.88
CA MET A 162 0.22 13.68 14.97
C MET A 162 -1.07 13.16 15.61
N TYR A 163 -1.40 13.72 16.76
CA TYR A 163 -2.69 13.46 17.39
C TYR A 163 -3.82 14.17 16.61
N VAL A 164 -4.92 13.45 16.42
CA VAL A 164 -6.19 13.98 15.92
C VAL A 164 -7.33 13.41 16.76
N GLU A 165 -8.41 14.18 16.93
CA GLU A 165 -9.60 13.68 17.64
C GLU A 165 -10.27 12.52 16.88
N GLU A 166 -10.26 12.58 15.55
CA GLU A 166 -10.82 11.56 14.68
C GLU A 166 -10.00 11.46 13.39
N ILE A 167 -9.86 10.23 12.85
CA ILE A 167 -9.25 10.04 11.54
C ILE A 167 -10.29 10.32 10.45
N PRO A 168 -10.03 11.25 9.51
CA PRO A 168 -10.93 11.53 8.40
C PRO A 168 -11.26 10.28 7.60
N VAL A 169 -12.53 10.09 7.28
CA VAL A 169 -13.03 9.01 6.43
C VAL A 169 -13.83 9.55 5.26
N LEU A 170 -13.76 8.85 4.13
CA LEU A 170 -14.62 9.08 2.98
C LEU A 170 -16.07 8.68 3.31
N GLY A 171 -17.03 9.11 2.49
CA GLY A 171 -18.44 8.68 2.63
C GLY A 171 -18.67 7.16 2.52
N THR A 172 -17.65 6.39 2.12
CA THR A 172 -17.64 4.92 2.11
C THR A 172 -17.13 4.28 3.41
N GLY A 173 -16.73 5.09 4.40
CA GLY A 173 -16.14 4.64 5.67
C GLY A 173 -14.65 4.30 5.61
N LYS A 174 -14.00 4.43 4.45
CA LYS A 174 -12.55 4.22 4.30
C LYS A 174 -11.78 5.47 4.72
N THR A 175 -10.61 5.28 5.33
CA THR A 175 -9.68 6.37 5.66
C THR A 175 -9.44 7.29 4.46
N ASP A 176 -9.60 8.60 4.69
CA ASP A 176 -9.37 9.63 3.69
C ASP A 176 -7.90 10.10 3.75
N TYR A 177 -7.05 9.33 3.06
CA TYR A 177 -5.64 9.66 2.93
C TYR A 177 -5.37 10.96 2.17
N VAL A 178 -6.32 11.46 1.36
CA VAL A 178 -6.16 12.73 0.64
C VAL A 178 -6.22 13.87 1.64
N THR A 179 -7.25 13.88 2.49
CA THR A 179 -7.39 14.88 3.56
C THR A 179 -6.23 14.80 4.54
N LEU A 180 -5.81 13.60 4.97
CA LEU A 180 -4.64 13.45 5.85
C LEU A 180 -3.36 14.02 5.23
N LYS A 181 -3.15 13.83 3.93
CA LYS A 181 -1.99 14.40 3.24
C LYS A 181 -2.05 15.94 3.19
N GLN A 182 -3.22 16.51 2.93
CA GLN A 182 -3.41 17.97 2.97
C GLN A 182 -3.15 18.56 4.36
N MET A 183 -3.56 17.87 5.42
CA MET A 183 -3.29 18.29 6.81
C MET A 183 -1.80 18.36 7.12
N VAL A 184 -1.00 17.45 6.55
CA VAL A 184 0.47 17.47 6.69
C VAL A 184 1.11 18.59 5.89
N GLU A 185 0.60 18.90 4.70
CA GLU A 185 1.13 19.95 3.83
C GLU A 185 0.78 21.36 4.34
N ALA A 186 -0.31 21.49 5.11
CA ALA A 186 -0.74 22.75 5.72
C ALA A 186 -0.09 23.08 7.08
N ALA A 187 0.64 22.13 7.68
CA ALA A 187 1.22 22.22 9.03
C ALA A 187 2.74 22.47 9.00
#